data_AF-A0A820BDS0-F1
#
_entry.id   AF-A0A820BDS0-F1
#
_cell.length_a   1.000
_cell.length_b   1.000
_cell.length_c   1.000
_cell.angle_alpha   90.00
_cell.angle_beta   90.00
_cell.angle_gamma   90.00
#
_symmetry.space_group_name_H-M   'P 1'
#
loop_
_entity.id
_entity.type
_entity.pdbx_description
1 polymer ?
#
loop_
_entity_poly.entity_id
_entity_poly.type
_entity_poly.pdbx_seq_one_letter_code
_entity_poly.pdbx_strand_id
1 'polypeptide(L)'
;MTIASNKTLCFICNEEKITHPCKGCSKEFCFKDLAEHKQILNDELDHIVSEYNEFEKTIDEQKQNPSNHLLMKKIDQWEINSIEKIKEKAQHWREVVLEYSPTLINDIEKKFNDLTEQIKQIREENE
;
A
#
# COMPACT_ATOMS: atom_id res chain seq x y z
N MET A 1 58.19 44.29 3.67
CA MET A 1 56.82 44.08 4.22
C MET A 1 55.85 44.89 3.38
N THR A 2 55.05 44.22 2.56
CA THR A 2 53.88 44.80 1.89
C THR A 2 52.93 43.63 1.64
N ILE A 3 51.94 43.45 2.53
CA ILE A 3 50.83 42.55 2.25
C ILE A 3 49.98 43.31 1.22
N ALA A 4 50.12 42.95 -0.06
CA ALA A 4 49.20 43.41 -1.08
C ALA A 4 47.82 42.83 -0.75
N SER A 5 46.93 43.66 -0.20
CA SER A 5 45.52 43.29 -0.04
C SER A 5 44.87 43.24 -1.43
N ASN A 6 45.05 42.12 -2.14
CA ASN A 6 44.39 41.84 -3.40
C ASN A 6 42.89 41.75 -3.15
N LYS A 7 42.20 42.85 -3.41
CA LYS A 7 40.75 42.86 -3.45
C LYS A 7 40.31 42.07 -4.67
N THR A 8 39.40 41.13 -4.49
CA THR A 8 38.76 40.42 -5.60
C THR A 8 37.24 40.51 -5.45
N LEU A 9 36.52 40.02 -6.45
CA LEU A 9 35.07 40.12 -6.49
C LEU A 9 34.45 39.03 -5.62
N CYS A 10 33.58 39.41 -4.68
CA CYS A 10 32.79 38.44 -3.93
C CYS A 10 31.77 37.75 -4.86
N PHE A 11 31.69 36.42 -4.80
CA PHE A 11 30.75 35.62 -5.59
C PHE A 11 29.27 35.94 -5.30
N ILE A 12 28.93 36.37 -4.07
CA ILE A 12 27.54 36.64 -3.66
C ILE A 12 27.15 38.09 -3.91
N CYS A 13 27.84 39.06 -3.28
CA CYS A 13 27.47 40.47 -3.40
C CYS A 13 28.06 41.20 -4.61
N ASN A 14 28.99 40.58 -5.35
CA ASN A 14 29.60 41.15 -6.56
C ASN A 14 30.33 42.49 -6.32
N GLU A 15 30.86 42.70 -5.10
CA GLU A 15 31.63 43.88 -4.74
C GLU A 15 33.13 43.54 -4.62
N GLU A 16 34.01 44.44 -5.07
CA GLU A 16 35.47 44.31 -4.92
C GLU A 16 35.90 44.55 -3.47
N LYS A 17 36.22 43.47 -2.77
CA LYS A 17 36.57 43.48 -1.35
C LYS A 17 37.70 42.50 -1.07
N ILE A 18 38.20 42.49 0.15
CA ILE A 18 39.06 41.40 0.61
C ILE A 18 38.19 40.15 0.67
N THR A 19 38.55 39.15 -0.13
CA THR A 19 37.85 37.88 -0.21
C THR A 19 38.68 36.74 0.38
N HIS A 20 37.99 35.65 0.68
CA HIS A 20 38.56 34.40 1.11
C HIS A 20 37.98 33.25 0.28
N PRO A 21 38.80 32.27 -0.15
CA PRO A 21 38.34 31.15 -0.94
C PRO A 21 37.59 30.13 -0.09
N CYS A 22 36.45 29.64 -0.60
CA CYS A 22 35.86 28.37 -0.18
C CYS A 22 36.39 27.26 -1.09
N LYS A 23 37.22 26.35 -0.56
CA LYS A 23 37.80 25.24 -1.35
C LYS A 23 36.74 24.27 -1.88
N GLY A 24 35.67 24.02 -1.12
CA GLY A 24 34.60 23.10 -1.53
C GLY A 24 33.81 23.63 -2.73
N CYS A 25 33.54 24.94 -2.76
CA CYS A 25 32.78 25.57 -3.84
C CYS A 25 33.66 26.18 -4.94
N SER A 26 34.98 26.21 -4.75
CA SER A 26 35.96 26.84 -5.64
C SER A 26 35.60 28.30 -6.01
N LYS A 27 35.15 29.07 -5.02
CA LYS A 27 34.65 30.46 -5.17
C LYS A 27 35.23 31.38 -4.09
N GLU A 28 35.29 32.67 -4.40
CA GLU A 28 35.79 33.75 -3.51
C GLU A 28 34.62 34.47 -2.83
N PHE A 29 34.74 34.72 -1.53
CA PHE A 29 33.67 35.33 -0.73
C PHE A 29 34.21 36.43 0.19
N CYS A 30 33.47 37.50 0.40
CA CYS A 30 33.77 38.42 1.50
C CYS A 30 33.51 37.73 2.86
N PHE A 31 34.11 38.23 3.94
CA PHE A 31 34.02 37.58 5.26
C PHE A 31 32.57 37.31 5.72
N LYS A 32 31.66 38.27 5.51
CA LYS A 32 30.24 38.14 5.85
C LYS A 32 29.58 37.01 5.05
N ASP A 33 29.69 37.10 3.72
CA ASP A 33 29.04 36.16 2.81
C ASP A 33 29.63 34.74 2.94
N LEU A 34 30.91 34.61 3.32
CA LEU A 34 31.53 33.32 3.63
C LEU A 34 30.96 32.70 4.91
N ALA A 35 30.70 33.50 5.94
CA ALA A 35 30.11 33.02 7.18
C ALA A 35 28.66 32.56 6.96
N GLU A 36 27.88 33.37 6.23
CA GLU A 36 26.51 33.02 5.83
C GLU A 36 26.48 31.77 4.95
N HIS A 37 27.36 31.68 3.95
CA HIS A 37 27.48 30.49 3.11
C HIS A 37 27.76 29.21 3.93
N LYS A 38 28.65 29.27 4.92
CA LYS A 38 28.94 28.13 5.79
C LYS A 38 27.74 27.77 6.68
N GLN A 39 27.00 28.76 7.15
CA GLN A 39 25.80 28.52 7.95
C GLN A 39 24.74 27.79 7.10
N ILE A 40 24.46 28.27 5.89
CA ILE A 40 23.52 27.61 4.97
C ILE A 40 23.92 26.15 4.73
N LEU A 41 25.21 25.88 4.49
CA LEU A 41 25.69 24.50 4.29
C LEU A 41 25.50 23.62 5.53
N ASN A 42 25.68 24.16 6.74
CA ASN A 42 25.44 23.42 7.97
C ASN A 42 23.94 23.15 8.15
N ASP A 43 23.09 24.13 7.88
CA ASP A 43 21.64 23.99 7.99
C ASP A 43 21.11 22.93 6.98
N GLU A 44 21.64 22.91 5.76
CA GLU A 44 21.36 21.89 4.75
C GLU A 44 21.82 20.49 5.21
N LEU A 45 23.00 20.40 5.82
CA LEU A 45 23.52 19.14 6.34
C LEU A 45 22.69 18.62 7.51
N ASP A 46 22.30 19.49 8.44
CA ASP A 46 21.45 19.15 9.57
C ASP A 46 20.07 18.64 9.10
N HIS A 47 19.53 19.25 8.04
CA HIS A 47 18.31 18.78 7.40
C HIS A 47 18.47 17.36 6.83
N ILE A 48 19.54 17.10 6.06
CA ILE A 48 19.83 15.76 5.51
C ILE A 48 19.98 14.72 6.62
N VAL A 49 20.65 15.06 7.72
CA VAL A 49 20.80 14.16 8.87
C VAL A 49 19.45 13.88 9.53
N SER A 50 18.59 14.89 9.65
CA SER A 50 17.23 14.71 10.17
C SER A 50 16.40 13.77 9.29
N GLU A 51 16.41 13.97 7.96
CA GLU A 51 15.71 13.10 7.01
C GLU A 51 16.23 11.66 7.07
N TYR A 52 17.55 11.48 7.16
CA TYR A 52 18.16 10.16 7.32
C TYR A 52 17.66 9.44 8.58
N ASN A 53 17.64 10.13 9.73
CA ASN A 53 17.20 9.55 11.00
C ASN A 53 15.70 9.17 10.96
N GLU A 54 14.87 9.99 10.32
CA GLU A 54 13.45 9.67 10.14
C GLU A 54 13.25 8.45 9.24
N PHE A 55 14.04 8.35 8.17
CA PHE A 55 14.01 7.20 7.27
C PHE A 55 14.48 5.91 7.98
N GLU A 56 15.56 5.96 8.75
CA GLU A 56 16.05 4.82 9.54
C GLU A 56 14.99 4.35 10.54
N LYS A 57 14.35 5.27 11.26
CA LYS A 57 13.23 4.96 12.15
C LYS A 57 12.08 4.30 11.41
N THR A 58 11.70 4.81 10.24
CA THR A 58 10.63 4.24 9.42
C THR A 58 10.95 2.80 9.01
N ILE A 59 12.20 2.52 8.62
CA ILE A 59 12.65 1.17 8.29
C ILE A 59 12.54 0.24 9.50
N ASP A 60 13.00 0.69 10.66
CA ASP A 60 12.98 -0.14 11.87
C ASP A 60 11.55 -0.41 12.37
N GLU A 61 10.65 0.56 12.27
CA GLU A 61 9.22 0.36 12.51
C GLU A 61 8.62 -0.70 11.58
N GLN A 62 8.97 -0.69 10.30
CA GLN A 62 8.53 -1.72 9.34
C GLN A 62 9.12 -3.10 9.64
N LYS A 63 10.38 -3.18 10.08
CA LYS A 63 10.99 -4.46 10.51
C LYS A 63 10.30 -5.03 11.74
N GLN A 64 9.95 -4.18 12.72
CA GLN A 64 9.29 -4.61 13.95
C GLN A 64 7.82 -4.99 13.71
N ASN A 65 7.14 -4.31 12.79
CA ASN A 65 5.75 -4.58 12.46
C ASN A 65 5.49 -4.73 10.95
N PRO A 66 5.97 -5.82 10.31
CA PRO A 66 5.81 -6.02 8.88
C PRO A 66 4.36 -6.12 8.42
N SER A 67 3.44 -6.48 9.32
CA SER A 67 2.01 -6.57 9.03
C SER A 67 1.34 -5.20 8.86
N ASN A 68 1.94 -4.11 9.35
CA ASN A 68 1.42 -2.76 9.11
C ASN A 68 1.78 -2.21 7.71
N HIS A 69 2.55 -2.96 6.93
CA HIS A 69 2.92 -2.57 5.57
C HIS A 69 1.68 -2.43 4.68
N LEU A 70 1.68 -1.42 3.79
CA LEU A 70 0.54 -1.13 2.91
C LEU A 70 0.13 -2.34 2.04
N LEU A 71 1.10 -3.13 1.59
CA LEU A 71 0.81 -4.34 0.81
C LEU A 71 0.09 -5.41 1.64
N MET A 72 0.39 -5.54 2.94
CA MET A 72 -0.32 -6.48 3.81
C MET A 72 -1.79 -6.08 3.93
N LYS A 73 -2.08 -4.80 4.18
CA LYS A 73 -3.47 -4.29 4.19
C LYS A 73 -4.22 -4.55 2.88
N LYS A 74 -3.53 -4.47 1.74
CA LYS A 74 -4.11 -4.79 0.42
C LYS A 74 -4.39 -6.29 0.27
N ILE A 75 -3.50 -7.14 0.78
CA ILE A 75 -3.71 -8.60 0.81
C ILE A 75 -4.93 -8.93 1.68
N ASP A 76 -5.02 -8.37 2.89
CA ASP A 76 -6.14 -8.58 3.81
C ASP A 76 -7.47 -8.16 3.17
N GLN A 77 -7.49 -6.99 2.52
CA GLN A 77 -8.68 -6.51 1.82
C GLN A 77 -9.06 -7.41 0.63
N TRP A 78 -8.07 -7.88 -0.13
CA TRP A 78 -8.31 -8.82 -1.22
C TRP A 78 -8.88 -10.15 -0.70
N GLU A 79 -8.38 -10.66 0.42
CA GLU A 79 -8.86 -11.88 1.05
C GLU A 79 -10.33 -11.74 1.48
N ILE A 80 -10.66 -10.67 2.22
CA ILE A 80 -12.03 -10.38 2.67
C ILE A 80 -13.00 -10.34 1.48
N ASN A 81 -12.66 -9.56 0.44
CA ASN A 81 -13.49 -9.42 -0.75
C ASN A 81 -13.67 -10.74 -1.50
N SER A 82 -12.65 -11.60 -1.51
CA SER A 82 -12.70 -12.90 -2.18
C SER A 82 -13.60 -13.88 -1.43
N ILE A 83 -13.52 -13.90 -0.10
CA ILE A 83 -14.40 -14.71 0.75
C ILE A 83 -15.86 -14.30 0.57
N GLU A 84 -16.15 -13.00 0.52
CA GLU A 84 -17.51 -12.49 0.32
C GLU A 84 -18.10 -12.97 -1.01
N LYS A 85 -17.36 -12.84 -2.12
CA LYS A 85 -17.79 -13.33 -3.43
C LYS A 85 -18.06 -14.84 -3.45
N ILE A 86 -17.22 -15.62 -2.78
CA ILE A 86 -17.41 -17.07 -2.66
C ILE A 86 -18.69 -17.36 -1.88
N LYS A 87 -18.94 -16.65 -0.77
CA LYS A 87 -20.15 -16.80 0.04
C LYS A 87 -21.41 -16.45 -0.73
N GLU A 88 -21.41 -15.32 -1.44
CA GLU A 88 -22.53 -14.91 -2.30
C GLU A 88 -22.84 -15.97 -3.36
N LYS A 89 -21.82 -16.47 -4.07
CA LYS A 89 -22.03 -17.47 -5.11
C LYS A 89 -22.51 -18.80 -4.54
N ALA A 90 -21.97 -19.22 -3.40
CA ALA A 90 -22.44 -20.42 -2.71
C ALA A 90 -23.89 -20.28 -2.25
N GLN A 91 -24.27 -19.11 -1.73
CA GLN A 91 -25.63 -18.84 -1.28
C GLN A 91 -26.63 -18.88 -2.45
N HIS A 92 -26.29 -18.22 -3.56
CA HIS A 92 -27.09 -18.27 -4.78
C HIS A 92 -27.35 -19.70 -5.26
N TRP A 93 -26.32 -20.56 -5.28
CA TRP A 93 -26.51 -21.95 -5.70
C TRP A 93 -27.31 -22.79 -4.70
N ARG A 94 -27.21 -22.51 -3.39
CA ARG A 94 -28.08 -23.15 -2.39
C ARG A 94 -29.55 -22.79 -2.63
N GLU A 95 -29.85 -21.52 -2.90
CA GLU A 95 -31.19 -21.05 -3.20
C GLU A 95 -31.75 -21.72 -4.45
N VAL A 96 -30.95 -21.81 -5.52
CA VAL A 96 -31.31 -22.54 -6.74
C VAL A 96 -31.67 -23.99 -6.42
N VAL A 97 -30.84 -24.72 -5.66
CA VAL A 97 -31.15 -26.12 -5.30
C VAL A 97 -32.45 -26.23 -4.50
N LEU A 98 -32.68 -25.31 -3.56
CA LEU A 98 -33.90 -25.27 -2.75
C LEU A 98 -35.15 -24.96 -3.57
N GLU A 99 -35.03 -24.14 -4.63
CA GLU A 99 -36.13 -23.83 -5.54
C GLU A 99 -36.56 -25.05 -6.37
N TYR A 100 -35.60 -25.83 -6.88
CA TYR A 100 -35.90 -27.01 -7.70
C TYR A 100 -36.25 -28.27 -6.88
N SER A 101 -35.81 -28.37 -5.62
CA SER A 101 -36.00 -29.57 -4.80
C SER A 101 -37.47 -29.99 -4.60
N PRO A 102 -38.43 -29.09 -4.32
CA PRO A 102 -39.84 -29.46 -4.18
C PRO A 102 -40.41 -30.09 -5.45
N THR A 103 -40.04 -29.59 -6.63
CA THR A 103 -40.52 -30.15 -7.91
C THR A 103 -40.07 -31.59 -8.09
N LEU A 104 -38.80 -31.88 -7.77
CA LEU A 104 -38.26 -33.24 -7.83
C LEU A 104 -38.97 -34.17 -6.84
N ILE A 105 -39.20 -33.70 -5.60
CA ILE A 105 -39.88 -34.50 -4.57
C ILE A 105 -41.33 -34.78 -4.99
N ASN A 106 -42.06 -33.78 -5.48
CA ASN A 106 -43.44 -33.96 -5.95
C ASN A 106 -43.53 -34.95 -7.12
N ASP A 107 -42.56 -34.90 -8.05
CA ASP A 107 -42.51 -35.84 -9.17
C ASP A 107 -42.25 -37.28 -8.69
N ILE A 108 -41.40 -37.46 -7.68
CA ILE A 108 -41.16 -38.76 -7.04
C ILE A 108 -42.43 -39.25 -6.34
N GLU A 109 -43.09 -38.39 -5.55
CA GLU A 109 -44.34 -38.71 -4.86
C GLU A 109 -45.43 -39.13 -5.84
N LYS A 110 -45.57 -38.41 -6.96
CA LYS A 110 -46.55 -38.75 -8.00
C LYS A 110 -46.28 -40.12 -8.60
N LYS A 111 -45.04 -40.40 -8.98
CA LYS A 111 -44.65 -41.72 -9.51
C LYS A 111 -44.87 -42.84 -8.50
N PHE A 112 -44.61 -42.56 -7.22
CA PHE A 112 -44.84 -43.52 -6.14
C PHE A 112 -46.33 -43.84 -5.96
N ASN A 113 -47.19 -42.83 -6.02
CA ASN A 113 -48.64 -43.00 -5.95
C ASN A 113 -49.17 -43.79 -7.16
N ASP A 114 -48.72 -43.47 -8.38
CA ASP A 114 -49.10 -44.19 -9.60
C ASP A 114 -48.70 -45.67 -9.51
N LEU A 115 -47.51 -45.97 -8.97
CA LEU A 115 -47.05 -47.35 -8.79
C LEU A 115 -47.90 -48.09 -7.75
N THR A 116 -48.24 -47.41 -6.66
CA THR A 116 -49.10 -47.96 -5.60
C THR A 116 -50.48 -48.33 -6.13
N GLU A 117 -51.05 -47.49 -7.00
CA GLU A 117 -52.35 -47.75 -7.61
C GLU A 117 -52.30 -48.94 -8.58
N GLN A 118 -51.25 -49.03 -9.40
CA GLN A 118 -51.03 -50.20 -10.27
C GLN A 118 -50.93 -51.50 -9.46
N ILE A 119 -50.23 -51.50 -8.32
CA ILE A 119 -50.13 -52.68 -7.45
C ILE A 119 -51.50 -53.10 -6.92
N LYS A 120 -52.35 -52.14 -6.52
CA LYS A 120 -53.72 -52.45 -6.05
C LYS A 120 -54.56 -53.06 -7.17
N GLN A 121 -54.54 -52.46 -8.36
CA GLN A 121 -55.29 -52.96 -9.52
C GLN A 121 -54.90 -54.40 -9.86
N ILE A 122 -53.59 -54.69 -9.93
CA ILE A 122 -53.10 -56.06 -10.17
C ILE A 122 -53.61 -57.02 -9.09
N ARG A 123 -53.72 -56.58 -7.85
CA ARG A 123 -54.23 -57.45 -6.77
C ARG A 123 -55.72 -57.74 -6.93
N GLU A 124 -56.51 -56.74 -7.25
CA GLU A 124 -57.95 -56.86 -7.47
C GLU A 124 -58.28 -57.68 -8.73
N GLU A 125 -57.46 -57.60 -9.79
CA GLU A 125 -57.61 -58.42 -11.01
C GLU A 125 -57.28 -59.91 -10.81
N ASN A 126 -56.56 -60.26 -9.74
CA ASN A 126 -56.15 -61.62 -9.43
C ASN A 126 -57.01 -62.27 -8.31
N GLU A 127 -58.05 -61.59 -7.82
CA GLU A 127 -59.10 -62.12 -6.91
C GLU A 127 -60.36 -62.54 -7.69
#